data_AF-A0A955SRU7-F1
#
_entry.id   AF-A0A955SRU7-F1
#
_cell.length_a   1.000
_cell.length_b   1.000
_cell.length_c   1.000
_cell.angle_alpha   90.00
_cell.angle_beta   90.00
_cell.angle_gamma   90.00
#
_symmetry.space_group_name_H-M   'P 1'
#
loop_
_entity.id
_entity.type
_entity.pdbx_description
1 polymer ?
#
loop_
_entity_poly.entity_id
_entity_poly.type
_entity_poly.pdbx_seq_one_letter_code
_entity_poly.pdbx_strand_id
1 'polypeptide(L)'
;MNYRRGVILALFLILLAPQAANADGKAFGGKFPHFKTLHEKEQVAVIAHQDGIQKMMLAVNIAMASDESGLWILPIPAAATDVEIDLLDSFPRFQGDDPRHVDIDYHTAFLLMRIPQVWPLFFDAIFSPNFLGVDLQIHAKAQKWGIHSEVIETESKEALLSHIHSEGIELASKELDSFDPYFNGDFSFVATWIESISMLKEKFPESTRSLHEGRWPSLMVTFPTKRAFYPMLASRWEPEEKDHYGSLEIQLAVVGHVTPVVIESSTTDYSTSFQHQIQSEWPKGCPEAFIEGLPTQDIRFSAAWIFVYPEYIDSDIWFEPYHPPGMDLAIRMWKLVNWLVHPVSLVLFYGLFSCLCAAITGWTLFGRSRRMALTGLWNFTTIVGLGFALKFQGLPDDIAKKFLLRFTLIFVFGTYLIQLGLWWLIETLAGVGA
;
A
#
# COMPACT_ATOMS: atom_id res chain seq x y z
N MET A 1 35.86 -9.40 -19.25
CA MET A 1 35.11 -9.53 -17.98
C MET A 1 34.77 -8.17 -17.32
N ASN A 2 34.84 -7.04 -18.05
CA ASN A 2 34.62 -5.69 -17.48
C ASN A 2 33.26 -5.05 -17.84
N TYR A 3 32.55 -5.58 -18.84
CA TYR A 3 31.27 -5.02 -19.29
C TYR A 3 30.09 -5.33 -18.34
N ARG A 4 30.12 -6.49 -17.66
CA ARG A 4 29.05 -6.91 -16.72
C ARG A 4 29.03 -6.13 -15.40
N ARG A 5 30.14 -5.52 -14.98
CA ARG A 5 30.23 -4.73 -13.74
C ARG A 5 29.68 -3.31 -13.92
N GLY A 6 29.78 -2.73 -15.12
CA GLY A 6 29.21 -1.41 -15.43
C GLY A 6 27.68 -1.42 -15.49
N VAL A 7 27.08 -2.48 -16.03
CA VAL A 7 25.60 -2.61 -16.14
C VAL A 7 24.95 -2.77 -14.76
N ILE A 8 25.56 -3.55 -13.85
CA ILE A 8 25.04 -3.73 -12.49
C ILE A 8 25.15 -2.41 -11.70
N LEU A 9 26.24 -1.66 -11.84
CA LEU A 9 26.41 -0.37 -11.17
C LEU A 9 25.44 0.70 -11.72
N ALA A 10 25.17 0.70 -13.02
CA ALA A 10 24.19 1.59 -13.64
C ALA A 10 22.75 1.25 -13.22
N LEU A 11 22.39 -0.05 -13.14
CA LEU A 11 21.10 -0.48 -12.59
C LEU A 11 20.96 -0.15 -11.09
N PHE A 12 22.05 -0.24 -10.33
CA PHE A 12 22.07 0.14 -8.91
C PHE A 12 21.94 1.66 -8.71
N LEU A 13 22.49 2.48 -9.60
CA LEU A 13 22.34 3.93 -9.58
C LEU A 13 20.95 4.39 -10.04
N ILE A 14 20.29 3.64 -10.93
CA ILE A 14 18.89 3.88 -11.33
C ILE A 14 17.93 3.52 -10.17
N LEU A 15 18.27 2.52 -9.35
CA LEU A 15 17.54 2.20 -8.11
C LEU A 15 17.80 3.17 -6.94
N LEU A 16 18.86 3.98 -7.03
CA LEU A 16 19.20 5.02 -6.06
C LEU A 16 18.76 6.42 -6.52
N ALA A 17 18.08 6.52 -7.67
CA ALA A 17 17.46 7.77 -8.08
C ALA A 17 16.38 8.12 -7.04
N PRO A 18 16.41 9.34 -6.46
CA PRO A 18 15.36 9.76 -5.55
C PRO A 18 14.02 9.68 -6.28
N GLN A 19 13.13 8.83 -5.78
CA GLN A 19 11.73 8.85 -6.20
C GLN A 19 11.13 10.10 -5.57
N ALA A 20 11.07 11.16 -6.38
CA ALA A 20 10.58 12.46 -5.99
C ALA A 20 9.05 12.44 -6.01
N ALA A 21 8.45 11.99 -4.91
CA ALA A 21 7.01 11.78 -4.75
C ALA A 21 6.22 13.10 -4.68
N ASN A 22 5.83 13.73 -5.80
CA ASN A 22 5.28 15.11 -5.85
C ASN A 22 3.79 15.23 -5.35
N ALA A 23 3.32 16.47 -5.11
CA ALA A 23 2.01 16.82 -4.52
C ALA A 23 0.84 16.87 -5.52
N ASP A 24 -0.38 16.83 -5.01
CA ASP A 24 -1.65 16.75 -5.77
C ASP A 24 -2.20 18.14 -6.10
N GLY A 25 -3.33 18.32 -6.82
CA GLY A 25 -3.93 19.65 -7.08
C GLY A 25 -3.14 20.58 -8.02
N LYS A 26 -3.19 21.92 -7.83
CA LYS A 26 -2.37 22.86 -8.62
C LYS A 26 -1.46 23.70 -7.74
N ALA A 27 -0.17 23.48 -7.83
CA ALA A 27 0.84 24.28 -7.15
C ALA A 27 1.34 25.46 -7.99
N PHE A 28 1.61 26.55 -7.28
CA PHE A 28 2.26 27.76 -7.75
C PHE A 28 3.52 27.99 -6.91
N GLY A 29 4.56 28.51 -7.52
CA GLY A 29 5.80 28.83 -6.82
C GLY A 29 6.59 29.92 -7.49
N GLY A 30 7.50 30.49 -6.72
CA GLY A 30 8.37 31.57 -7.18
C GLY A 30 8.90 32.41 -6.02
N LYS A 31 9.55 33.52 -6.39
CA LYS A 31 10.00 34.52 -5.42
C LYS A 31 8.86 35.46 -5.13
N PHE A 32 8.40 35.46 -3.89
CA PHE A 32 7.41 36.41 -3.41
C PHE A 32 7.76 37.85 -3.86
N PRO A 33 6.80 38.59 -4.47
CA PRO A 33 5.38 38.26 -4.62
C PRO A 33 5.01 37.51 -5.91
N HIS A 34 5.95 37.30 -6.85
CA HIS A 34 5.64 36.80 -8.18
C HIS A 34 5.64 35.27 -8.25
N PHE A 35 4.47 34.68 -8.50
CA PHE A 35 4.29 33.23 -8.60
C PHE A 35 3.95 32.82 -10.04
N LYS A 36 4.35 31.61 -10.39
CA LYS A 36 3.98 30.94 -11.64
C LYS A 36 3.51 29.53 -11.35
N THR A 37 2.72 28.94 -12.25
CA THR A 37 2.36 27.52 -12.17
C THR A 37 3.63 26.66 -12.13
N LEU A 38 3.65 25.69 -11.23
CA LEU A 38 4.70 24.69 -11.15
C LEU A 38 4.30 23.45 -11.95
N HIS A 39 5.24 22.91 -12.72
CA HIS A 39 5.03 21.65 -13.42
C HIS A 39 5.24 20.49 -12.44
N GLU A 40 4.14 20.01 -11.87
CA GLU A 40 4.13 18.79 -11.07
C GLU A 40 4.37 17.58 -11.98
N LYS A 41 5.18 16.64 -11.51
CA LYS A 41 5.45 15.38 -12.24
C LYS A 41 4.75 14.19 -11.63
N GLU A 42 4.36 14.30 -10.37
CA GLU A 42 3.76 13.22 -9.59
C GLU A 42 2.71 13.80 -8.63
N GLN A 43 1.68 13.06 -8.32
CA GLN A 43 0.66 13.38 -7.33
C GLN A 43 0.43 12.08 -6.54
N VAL A 44 0.39 12.14 -5.21
CA VAL A 44 0.12 11.00 -4.33
C VAL A 44 -0.99 11.31 -3.32
N ALA A 45 -2.12 10.60 -3.46
CA ALA A 45 -3.29 10.70 -2.58
C ALA A 45 -3.62 9.38 -1.90
N VAL A 46 -4.19 9.48 -0.70
CA VAL A 46 -4.97 8.39 -0.09
C VAL A 46 -6.37 8.90 0.23
N ILE A 47 -7.38 8.15 -0.19
CA ILE A 47 -8.79 8.50 -0.04
C ILE A 47 -9.49 7.41 0.76
N ALA A 48 -10.17 7.76 1.84
CA ALA A 48 -11.12 6.89 2.52
C ALA A 48 -12.51 7.53 2.47
N HIS A 49 -13.49 6.80 1.93
CA HIS A 49 -14.88 7.25 1.86
C HIS A 49 -15.80 6.26 2.57
N GLN A 50 -16.49 6.72 3.61
CA GLN A 50 -17.37 5.90 4.43
C GLN A 50 -18.54 6.74 4.92
N ASP A 51 -19.76 6.20 4.83
CA ASP A 51 -20.98 6.80 5.36
C ASP A 51 -21.23 8.25 4.89
N GLY A 52 -20.83 8.56 3.65
CA GLY A 52 -21.01 9.88 3.04
C GLY A 52 -19.95 10.91 3.44
N ILE A 53 -18.89 10.51 4.13
CA ILE A 53 -17.75 11.35 4.49
C ILE A 53 -16.50 10.84 3.78
N GLN A 54 -15.74 11.75 3.16
CA GLN A 54 -14.42 11.47 2.61
C GLN A 54 -13.35 12.07 3.52
N LYS A 55 -12.38 11.25 3.89
CA LYS A 55 -11.07 11.67 4.41
C LYS A 55 -10.06 11.50 3.29
N MET A 56 -9.36 12.56 2.93
CA MET A 56 -8.35 12.55 1.87
C MET A 56 -7.04 13.07 2.43
N MET A 57 -5.96 12.30 2.29
CA MET A 57 -4.61 12.72 2.59
C MET A 57 -3.85 12.93 1.29
N LEU A 58 -3.09 14.01 1.23
CA LEU A 58 -2.29 14.37 0.06
C LEU A 58 -0.87 14.64 0.52
N ALA A 59 0.12 14.06 -0.16
CA ALA A 59 1.51 14.27 0.17
C ALA A 59 1.95 15.66 -0.32
N VAL A 60 2.48 16.52 0.55
CA VAL A 60 3.02 17.82 0.13
C VAL A 60 4.45 17.62 -0.35
N ASN A 61 4.64 17.56 -1.66
CA ASN A 61 5.96 17.60 -2.27
C ASN A 61 5.95 18.46 -3.53
N ILE A 62 6.34 19.71 -3.34
CA ILE A 62 6.38 20.69 -4.42
C ILE A 62 7.84 20.87 -4.85
N ALA A 63 8.11 20.60 -6.13
CA ALA A 63 9.44 20.75 -6.72
C ALA A 63 9.80 22.25 -6.92
N MET A 64 10.21 22.90 -5.83
CA MET A 64 10.61 24.32 -5.80
C MET A 64 12.11 24.50 -5.53
N ALA A 65 12.65 25.65 -5.94
CA ALA A 65 13.99 26.07 -5.53
C ALA A 65 14.01 26.43 -4.04
N SER A 66 15.16 26.26 -3.37
CA SER A 66 15.28 26.36 -1.91
C SER A 66 14.78 27.68 -1.30
N ASP A 67 14.82 28.78 -2.05
CA ASP A 67 14.42 30.13 -1.60
C ASP A 67 12.99 30.52 -2.03
N GLU A 68 12.19 29.59 -2.56
CA GLU A 68 10.83 29.87 -3.03
C GLU A 68 9.77 29.54 -1.99
N SER A 69 8.67 30.30 -2.09
CA SER A 69 7.40 30.07 -1.41
C SER A 69 6.42 29.38 -2.36
N GLY A 70 5.51 28.60 -1.80
CA GLY A 70 4.51 27.83 -2.57
C GLY A 70 3.08 28.22 -2.19
N LEU A 71 2.19 28.20 -3.17
CA LEU A 71 0.74 28.24 -2.97
C LEU A 71 0.17 27.03 -3.65
N TRP A 72 -0.66 26.29 -2.95
CA TRP A 72 -1.29 25.11 -3.47
C TRP A 72 -2.81 25.21 -3.28
N ILE A 73 -3.58 25.01 -4.35
CA ILE A 73 -5.04 25.15 -4.32
C ILE A 73 -5.68 23.83 -4.71
N LEU A 74 -6.61 23.39 -3.87
CA LEU A 74 -7.32 22.13 -3.99
C LEU A 74 -8.85 22.37 -3.90
N PRO A 75 -9.62 22.12 -4.97
CA PRO A 75 -11.07 22.26 -4.93
C PRO A 75 -11.71 21.01 -4.29
N ILE A 76 -12.72 21.23 -3.45
CA ILE A 76 -13.42 20.21 -2.65
C ILE A 76 -14.94 20.37 -2.85
N PRO A 77 -15.70 19.31 -3.20
CA PRO A 77 -17.13 19.36 -3.46
C PRO A 77 -17.97 19.37 -2.17
N ALA A 78 -17.71 20.35 -1.30
CA ALA A 78 -18.43 20.57 -0.05
C ALA A 78 -18.42 22.06 0.32
N ALA A 79 -19.45 22.49 1.05
CA ALA A 79 -19.49 23.81 1.65
C ALA A 79 -18.34 23.98 2.66
N ALA A 80 -17.75 25.17 2.76
CA ALA A 80 -16.55 25.38 3.58
C ALA A 80 -16.78 25.10 5.08
N THR A 81 -18.02 25.24 5.57
CA THR A 81 -18.38 24.93 6.97
C THR A 81 -18.31 23.45 7.31
N ASP A 82 -18.33 22.59 6.29
CA ASP A 82 -18.34 21.13 6.45
C ASP A 82 -16.99 20.50 6.09
N VAL A 83 -15.97 21.34 5.83
CA VAL A 83 -14.61 20.90 5.51
C VAL A 83 -13.71 21.08 6.72
N GLU A 84 -13.10 20.00 7.16
CA GLU A 84 -12.05 19.99 8.18
C GLU A 84 -10.69 19.78 7.52
N ILE A 85 -9.66 20.47 8.00
CA ILE A 85 -8.29 20.34 7.52
C ILE A 85 -7.31 20.13 8.67
N ASP A 86 -6.32 19.26 8.47
CA ASP A 86 -5.17 19.12 9.36
C ASP A 86 -3.87 18.93 8.57
N LEU A 87 -2.76 19.32 9.17
CA LEU A 87 -1.42 19.12 8.66
C LEU A 87 -0.75 18.00 9.46
N LEU A 88 -0.31 16.96 8.79
CA LEU A 88 0.22 15.76 9.41
C LEU A 88 1.68 15.56 8.99
N ASP A 89 2.48 14.96 9.86
CA ASP A 89 3.91 14.71 9.64
C ASP A 89 4.16 13.34 9.02
N SER A 90 3.09 12.65 8.64
CA SER A 90 3.11 11.31 8.10
C SER A 90 2.18 11.14 6.91
N PHE A 91 2.54 10.23 6.01
CA PHE A 91 1.72 9.82 4.88
C PHE A 91 1.75 8.29 4.76
N PRO A 92 0.59 7.62 4.78
CA PRO A 92 0.55 6.17 4.75
C PRO A 92 0.97 5.62 3.39
N ARG A 93 1.80 4.56 3.42
CA ARG A 93 2.22 3.83 2.23
C ARG A 93 1.52 2.49 2.14
N PHE A 94 0.61 2.37 1.19
CA PHE A 94 -0.09 1.12 0.94
C PHE A 94 0.82 0.14 0.17
N GLN A 95 0.95 -1.06 0.71
CA GLN A 95 1.72 -2.18 0.15
C GLN A 95 0.87 -3.43 0.31
N GLY A 96 -0.22 -3.48 -0.45
CA GLY A 96 -1.15 -4.60 -0.43
C GLY A 96 -0.81 -5.61 -1.50
N ASP A 97 -1.26 -6.84 -1.28
CA ASP A 97 -1.20 -7.90 -2.28
C ASP A 97 -2.54 -7.97 -3.01
N ASP A 98 -2.54 -8.25 -4.31
CA ASP A 98 -3.76 -8.68 -4.99
C ASP A 98 -4.00 -10.15 -4.65
N PRO A 99 -5.07 -10.50 -3.89
CA PRO A 99 -5.33 -11.88 -3.50
C PRO A 99 -5.61 -12.81 -4.68
N ARG A 100 -5.80 -12.28 -5.89
CA ARG A 100 -5.96 -13.07 -7.13
C ARG A 100 -4.61 -13.48 -7.73
N HIS A 101 -3.56 -12.71 -7.45
CA HIS A 101 -2.21 -12.90 -7.95
C HIS A 101 -1.25 -13.33 -6.85
N VAL A 102 -1.70 -14.16 -5.89
CA VAL A 102 -0.86 -14.59 -4.79
C VAL A 102 0.34 -15.37 -5.35
N ASP A 103 1.45 -14.66 -5.54
CA ASP A 103 2.79 -15.21 -5.48
C ASP A 103 2.96 -15.65 -4.03
N ILE A 104 2.45 -16.84 -3.73
CA ILE A 104 2.85 -17.51 -2.49
C ILE A 104 4.36 -17.58 -2.64
N ASP A 105 5.10 -16.92 -1.75
CA ASP A 105 6.55 -17.08 -1.71
C ASP A 105 6.81 -18.53 -1.25
N TYR A 106 6.73 -19.43 -2.23
CA TYR A 106 6.91 -20.86 -2.07
C TYR A 106 8.29 -21.10 -1.49
N HIS A 107 9.27 -20.24 -1.79
CA HIS A 107 10.57 -20.32 -1.16
C HIS A 107 10.48 -20.11 0.34
N THR A 108 9.70 -19.15 0.83
CA THR A 108 9.48 -18.93 2.27
C THR A 108 8.68 -20.05 2.93
N ALA A 109 7.56 -20.52 2.35
CA ALA A 109 6.81 -21.65 2.91
C ALA A 109 7.63 -22.96 2.89
N PHE A 110 8.41 -23.17 1.81
CA PHE A 110 9.34 -24.29 1.67
C PHE A 110 10.54 -24.18 2.61
N LEU A 111 11.06 -22.97 2.84
CA LEU A 111 12.07 -22.70 3.87
C LEU A 111 11.51 -22.98 5.26
N LEU A 112 10.29 -22.55 5.58
CA LEU A 112 9.62 -22.81 6.86
C LEU A 112 9.35 -24.29 7.11
N MET A 113 9.03 -25.06 6.07
CA MET A 113 8.97 -26.53 6.16
C MET A 113 10.35 -27.20 6.32
N ARG A 114 11.44 -26.52 5.95
CA ARG A 114 12.82 -26.95 6.16
C ARG A 114 13.41 -26.47 7.50
N ILE A 115 12.90 -25.38 8.07
CA ILE A 115 13.30 -24.80 9.37
C ILE A 115 13.20 -25.77 10.57
N PRO A 116 12.27 -26.75 10.65
CA PRO A 116 12.34 -27.77 11.70
C PRO A 116 13.59 -28.68 11.62
N GLN A 117 14.45 -28.53 10.60
CA GLN A 117 15.85 -28.94 10.69
C GLN A 117 16.59 -27.94 11.60
N VAL A 118 16.70 -28.30 12.87
CA VAL A 118 17.28 -27.53 14.00
C VAL A 118 18.52 -26.73 13.59
N TRP A 119 18.35 -25.46 13.18
CA TRP A 119 19.21 -24.26 13.30
C TRP A 119 18.47 -23.12 12.54
N PRO A 120 18.28 -21.86 13.02
CA PRO A 120 18.72 -21.19 14.25
C PRO A 120 17.57 -20.52 15.06
N LEU A 121 17.63 -20.67 16.39
CA LEU A 121 16.81 -19.98 17.38
C LEU A 121 17.69 -18.93 18.08
N PHE A 122 17.90 -17.72 17.51
CA PHE A 122 18.45 -16.57 18.26
C PHE A 122 18.09 -15.21 17.60
N PHE A 123 17.43 -14.33 18.39
CA PHE A 123 17.09 -12.89 18.20
C PHE A 123 15.91 -12.55 17.24
N ASP A 124 14.98 -11.61 17.51
CA ASP A 124 14.94 -10.46 18.43
C ASP A 124 13.49 -10.03 18.75
N ALA A 125 13.25 -9.37 19.91
CA ALA A 125 11.96 -8.78 20.26
C ALA A 125 12.08 -7.47 21.06
N ILE A 126 11.60 -6.39 20.41
CA ILE A 126 10.80 -5.25 20.93
C ILE A 126 11.53 -4.07 21.61
N PHE A 127 11.39 -2.90 20.98
CA PHE A 127 11.39 -1.57 21.63
C PHE A 127 10.02 -0.88 21.46
N SER A 128 9.74 -0.01 22.43
CA SER A 128 8.48 0.63 22.89
C SER A 128 8.29 2.07 22.26
N PRO A 129 7.51 3.04 22.81
CA PRO A 129 6.05 3.20 23.06
C PRO A 129 5.45 4.59 22.60
N ASN A 130 4.14 4.83 22.83
CA ASN A 130 3.51 5.98 23.55
C ASN A 130 2.32 6.77 22.92
N PHE A 131 1.25 6.88 23.74
CA PHE A 131 0.37 8.00 24.16
C PHE A 131 -0.44 8.91 23.21
N LEU A 132 -1.69 9.18 23.66
CA LEU A 132 -2.76 10.05 23.14
C LEU A 132 -3.01 11.29 24.03
N GLY A 133 -3.54 12.38 23.46
CA GLY A 133 -4.14 13.54 24.16
C GLY A 133 -4.78 14.58 23.21
N VAL A 134 -5.90 15.19 23.66
CA VAL A 134 -7.04 15.78 22.89
C VAL A 134 -7.03 17.34 22.81
N ASP A 135 -8.09 17.89 22.20
CA ASP A 135 -8.32 19.02 21.26
C ASP A 135 -8.85 20.39 21.82
N LEU A 136 -8.93 21.44 20.96
CA LEU A 136 -9.53 22.80 21.12
C LEU A 136 -9.88 23.50 19.75
N GLN A 137 -10.88 24.39 19.65
CA GLN A 137 -11.54 24.87 18.39
C GLN A 137 -11.15 26.24 17.72
N ILE A 138 -11.06 26.20 16.37
CA ILE A 138 -11.18 27.19 15.25
C ILE A 138 -11.97 26.42 14.14
N HIS A 139 -12.77 27.01 13.21
CA HIS A 139 -13.61 26.19 12.26
C HIS A 139 -12.79 25.12 11.52
N ALA A 140 -11.79 25.54 10.73
CA ALA A 140 -10.54 24.80 10.52
C ALA A 140 -9.47 25.75 9.92
N LYS A 141 -8.41 26.03 10.69
CA LYS A 141 -7.15 26.57 10.17
C LYS A 141 -6.06 25.66 10.68
N ALA A 142 -5.21 25.19 9.78
CA ALA A 142 -4.04 24.41 10.16
C ALA A 142 -2.80 25.25 9.87
N GLN A 143 -1.91 25.37 10.84
CA GLN A 143 -0.59 25.97 10.63
C GLN A 143 0.47 25.14 11.35
N LYS A 144 1.34 24.49 10.58
CA LYS A 144 2.46 23.69 11.11
C LYS A 144 3.62 23.81 10.12
N TRP A 145 4.84 23.98 10.64
CA TRP A 145 6.08 23.80 9.86
C TRP A 145 6.27 24.78 8.70
N GLY A 146 5.75 26.01 8.84
CA GLY A 146 5.76 26.99 7.75
C GLY A 146 4.75 26.67 6.64
N ILE A 147 3.85 25.71 6.88
CA ILE A 147 2.65 25.48 6.07
C ILE A 147 1.47 26.09 6.79
N HIS A 148 0.73 26.96 6.10
CA HIS A 148 -0.59 27.42 6.51
C HIS A 148 -1.62 26.84 5.54
N SER A 149 -2.77 26.40 6.03
CA SER A 149 -3.88 25.99 5.17
C SER A 149 -5.19 26.56 5.70
N GLU A 150 -6.05 26.97 4.78
CA GLU A 150 -7.39 27.47 5.09
C GLU A 150 -8.39 27.06 3.99
N VAL A 151 -9.66 27.00 4.38
CA VAL A 151 -10.77 26.70 3.48
C VAL A 151 -11.43 28.01 3.07
N ILE A 152 -11.57 28.22 1.77
CA ILE A 152 -12.13 29.42 1.15
C ILE A 152 -13.40 29.04 0.41
N GLU A 153 -14.50 29.74 0.70
CA GLU A 153 -15.74 29.64 -0.05
C GLU A 153 -15.89 30.85 -0.97
N THR A 154 -16.05 30.62 -2.27
CA THR A 154 -16.26 31.68 -3.25
C THR A 154 -16.87 31.16 -4.54
N GLU A 155 -17.84 31.89 -5.07
CA GLU A 155 -18.47 31.61 -6.38
C GLU A 155 -17.78 32.37 -7.54
N SER A 156 -16.68 33.09 -7.28
CA SER A 156 -16.00 33.93 -8.26
C SER A 156 -14.49 33.73 -8.27
N LYS A 157 -13.96 33.58 -9.49
CA LYS A 157 -12.52 33.58 -9.77
C LYS A 157 -11.85 34.88 -9.31
N GLU A 158 -12.49 36.01 -9.54
CA GLU A 158 -11.98 37.33 -9.15
C GLU A 158 -11.91 37.49 -7.63
N ALA A 159 -12.87 36.93 -6.90
CA ALA A 159 -12.85 36.92 -5.45
C ALA A 159 -11.73 36.03 -4.88
N LEU A 160 -11.54 34.82 -5.44
CA LEU A 160 -10.40 33.96 -5.07
C LEU A 160 -9.06 34.66 -5.37
N LEU A 161 -8.94 35.28 -6.55
CA LEU A 161 -7.73 35.99 -6.95
C LEU A 161 -7.45 37.20 -6.04
N SER A 162 -8.49 37.97 -5.70
CA SER A 162 -8.38 39.12 -4.80
C SER A 162 -7.93 38.68 -3.40
N HIS A 163 -8.41 37.52 -2.93
CA HIS A 163 -7.97 36.92 -1.67
C HIS A 163 -6.48 36.54 -1.73
N ILE A 164 -6.05 35.83 -2.78
CA ILE A 164 -4.64 35.47 -3.01
C ILE A 164 -3.74 36.72 -3.07
N HIS A 165 -4.18 37.79 -3.73
CA HIS A 165 -3.45 39.06 -3.80
C HIS A 165 -3.38 39.76 -2.44
N SER A 166 -4.39 39.60 -1.59
CA SER A 166 -4.39 40.16 -0.23
C SER A 166 -3.36 39.48 0.69
N GLU A 167 -3.04 38.21 0.43
CA GLU A 167 -1.92 37.47 1.04
C GLU A 167 -0.56 37.83 0.40
N GLY A 168 -0.55 38.82 -0.49
CA GLY A 168 0.65 39.38 -1.12
C GLY A 168 1.21 38.55 -2.27
N ILE A 169 0.47 37.55 -2.77
CA ILE A 169 0.86 36.74 -3.92
C ILE A 169 0.27 37.36 -5.19
N GLU A 170 1.14 37.75 -6.13
CA GLU A 170 0.74 38.20 -7.45
C GLU A 170 0.59 37.00 -8.39
N LEU A 171 -0.67 36.62 -8.66
CA LEU A 171 -1.04 35.58 -9.61
C LEU A 171 -1.83 36.19 -10.78
N ALA A 172 -1.59 35.73 -12.01
CA ALA A 172 -2.38 36.15 -13.16
C ALA A 172 -3.70 35.38 -13.23
N SER A 173 -4.80 36.04 -13.63
CA SER A 173 -6.13 35.42 -13.70
C SER A 173 -6.16 34.15 -14.57
N LYS A 174 -5.40 34.12 -15.67
CA LYS A 174 -5.26 32.95 -16.57
C LYS A 174 -4.74 31.69 -15.86
N GLU A 175 -3.98 31.85 -14.78
CA GLU A 175 -3.42 30.72 -14.03
C GLU A 175 -4.50 29.96 -13.26
N LEU A 176 -5.66 30.58 -13.05
CA LEU A 176 -6.83 30.00 -12.40
C LEU A 176 -7.90 29.49 -13.39
N ASP A 177 -7.66 29.53 -14.71
CA ASP A 177 -8.67 29.11 -15.71
C ASP A 177 -9.05 27.63 -15.56
N SER A 178 -8.13 26.76 -15.11
CA SER A 178 -8.44 25.36 -14.80
C SER A 178 -9.42 25.19 -13.62
N PHE A 179 -9.69 26.27 -12.86
CA PHE A 179 -10.66 26.27 -11.78
C PHE A 179 -12.04 26.81 -12.15
N ASP A 180 -12.21 27.35 -13.37
CA ASP A 180 -13.50 27.88 -13.85
C ASP A 180 -14.70 26.92 -13.62
N PRO A 181 -14.56 25.59 -13.78
CA PRO A 181 -15.63 24.63 -13.50
C PRO A 181 -16.08 24.56 -12.03
N TYR A 182 -15.21 24.91 -11.07
CA TYR A 182 -15.51 24.79 -9.64
C TYR A 182 -16.28 25.99 -9.07
N PHE A 183 -16.18 27.17 -9.68
CA PHE A 183 -16.87 28.37 -9.19
C PHE A 183 -18.41 28.32 -9.38
N ASN A 184 -18.90 27.42 -10.24
CA ASN A 184 -20.33 27.30 -10.55
C ASN A 184 -21.02 26.14 -9.83
N GLY A 185 -20.37 25.55 -8.82
CA GLY A 185 -20.90 24.40 -8.07
C GLY A 185 -20.76 24.55 -6.56
N ASP A 186 -21.18 23.52 -5.83
CA ASP A 186 -21.07 23.43 -4.38
C ASP A 186 -19.62 23.07 -3.97
N PHE A 187 -18.64 23.86 -4.42
CA PHE A 187 -17.23 23.68 -4.13
C PHE A 187 -16.70 24.75 -3.16
N SER A 188 -15.76 24.32 -2.35
CA SER A 188 -14.85 25.19 -1.60
C SER A 188 -13.41 24.92 -2.04
N PHE A 189 -12.50 25.82 -1.70
CA PHE A 189 -11.10 25.74 -2.07
C PHE A 189 -10.26 25.64 -0.82
N VAL A 190 -9.51 24.56 -0.67
CA VAL A 190 -8.44 24.48 0.33
C VAL A 190 -7.20 25.12 -0.29
N ALA A 191 -6.79 26.26 0.26
CA ALA A 191 -5.56 26.92 -0.12
C ALA A 191 -4.50 26.63 0.94
N THR A 192 -3.32 26.21 0.49
CA THR A 192 -2.19 25.83 1.32
C THR A 192 -0.97 26.66 0.93
N TRP A 193 -0.53 27.52 1.83
CA TRP A 193 0.66 28.35 1.68
C TRP A 193 1.86 27.67 2.32
N ILE A 194 2.99 27.72 1.60
CA ILE A 194 4.28 27.24 2.05
C ILE A 194 5.21 28.46 2.12
N GLU A 195 5.53 28.89 3.33
CA GLU A 195 6.37 30.07 3.58
C GLU A 195 7.80 29.86 3.04
N SER A 196 8.36 28.67 3.24
CA SER A 196 9.71 28.33 2.79
C SER A 196 9.89 26.83 2.60
N ILE A 197 10.21 26.42 1.37
CA ILE A 197 10.52 25.01 1.09
C ILE A 197 11.80 24.54 1.81
N SER A 198 12.76 25.44 2.06
CA SER A 198 13.96 25.12 2.83
C SER A 198 13.63 24.68 4.26
N MET A 199 12.69 25.39 4.91
CA MET A 199 12.23 25.02 6.27
C MET A 199 11.57 23.64 6.27
N LEU A 200 10.76 23.34 5.24
CA LEU A 200 10.16 22.03 5.08
C LEU A 200 11.20 20.94 4.87
N LYS A 201 12.18 21.15 3.97
CA LYS A 201 13.25 20.18 3.72
C LYS A 201 14.17 19.98 4.91
N GLU A 202 14.38 20.99 5.74
CA GLU A 202 15.11 20.85 7.00
C GLU A 202 14.35 19.93 7.97
N LYS A 203 13.04 20.11 8.08
CA LYS A 203 12.20 19.34 9.00
C LYS A 203 11.89 17.92 8.49
N PHE A 204 11.73 17.80 7.18
CA PHE A 204 11.40 16.58 6.44
C PHE A 204 12.47 16.36 5.37
N PRO A 205 13.70 15.97 5.77
CA PRO A 205 14.78 15.76 4.82
C PRO A 205 14.41 14.68 3.82
N GLU A 206 14.68 14.92 2.54
CA GLU A 206 14.60 13.94 1.46
C GLU A 206 15.67 12.88 1.67
N SER A 207 15.42 11.94 2.56
CA SER A 207 16.26 10.78 2.78
C SER A 207 15.46 9.54 2.41
N THR A 208 16.14 8.51 1.90
CA THR A 208 15.50 7.22 1.65
C THR A 208 14.81 6.67 2.92
N ARG A 209 15.33 7.00 4.11
CA ARG A 209 14.71 6.61 5.40
C ARG A 209 13.41 7.33 5.71
N SER A 210 13.30 8.64 5.49
CA SER A 210 12.06 9.39 5.78
C SER A 210 10.89 8.92 4.92
N LEU A 211 11.18 8.58 3.65
CA LEU A 211 10.24 7.93 2.75
C LEU A 211 9.80 6.54 3.28
N HIS A 212 10.73 5.71 3.76
CA HIS A 212 10.40 4.38 4.32
C HIS A 212 9.67 4.43 5.66
N GLU A 213 9.91 5.45 6.47
CA GLU A 213 9.28 5.65 7.78
C GLU A 213 7.90 6.31 7.68
N GLY A 214 7.45 6.62 6.46
CA GLY A 214 6.17 7.29 6.21
C GLY A 214 6.12 8.71 6.75
N ARG A 215 7.28 9.33 7.05
CA ARG A 215 7.38 10.66 7.63
C ARG A 215 7.45 11.70 6.51
N TRP A 216 6.31 12.29 6.18
CA TRP A 216 6.14 13.23 5.08
C TRP A 216 5.10 14.29 5.45
N PRO A 217 5.33 15.59 5.17
CA PRO A 217 4.32 16.60 5.41
C PRO A 217 3.12 16.30 4.50
N SER A 218 1.94 16.14 5.09
CA SER A 218 0.72 15.85 4.34
C SER A 218 -0.41 16.75 4.78
N LEU A 219 -1.29 17.05 3.84
CA LEU A 219 -2.55 17.74 4.08
C LEU A 219 -3.65 16.68 4.17
N MET A 220 -4.35 16.63 5.29
CA MET A 220 -5.58 15.86 5.43
C MET A 220 -6.77 16.80 5.31
N VAL A 221 -7.73 16.41 4.48
CA VAL A 221 -9.00 17.11 4.28
C VAL A 221 -10.14 16.13 4.51
N THR A 222 -11.08 16.49 5.37
CA THR A 222 -12.30 15.71 5.65
C THR A 222 -13.52 16.49 5.22
N PHE A 223 -14.42 15.90 4.44
CA PHE A 223 -15.60 16.60 3.91
C PHE A 223 -16.74 15.63 3.54
N PRO A 224 -18.01 16.08 3.57
CA PRO A 224 -19.13 15.28 3.10
C PRO A 224 -19.14 15.15 1.57
N THR A 225 -19.35 13.94 1.08
CA THR A 225 -19.57 13.68 -0.35
C THR A 225 -20.31 12.36 -0.55
N LYS A 226 -21.09 12.25 -1.63
CA LYS A 226 -21.84 11.01 -1.94
C LYS A 226 -20.95 9.86 -2.41
N ARG A 227 -19.80 10.18 -3.00
CA ARG A 227 -18.86 9.23 -3.60
C ARG A 227 -17.44 9.74 -3.41
N ALA A 228 -16.47 8.83 -3.39
CA ALA A 228 -15.06 9.21 -3.37
C ALA A 228 -14.72 10.08 -4.60
N PHE A 229 -13.97 11.14 -4.38
CA PHE A 229 -13.68 12.21 -5.33
C PHE A 229 -12.18 12.55 -5.34
N TYR A 230 -11.64 12.86 -6.51
CA TYR A 230 -10.29 13.40 -6.68
C TYR A 230 -10.26 14.53 -7.74
N PRO A 231 -9.81 15.74 -7.38
CA PRO A 231 -9.89 16.93 -8.24
C PRO A 231 -8.76 16.99 -9.29
N MET A 232 -8.82 16.10 -10.28
CA MET A 232 -7.81 16.02 -11.33
C MET A 232 -7.82 17.26 -12.24
N LEU A 233 -8.98 17.87 -12.50
CA LEU A 233 -9.13 18.95 -13.48
C LEU A 233 -8.40 20.24 -13.07
N ALA A 234 -8.15 20.43 -11.77
CA ALA A 234 -7.34 21.55 -11.27
C ALA A 234 -5.91 21.50 -11.80
N SER A 235 -5.35 20.29 -11.98
CA SER A 235 -3.98 20.02 -12.45
C SER A 235 -3.78 20.29 -13.95
N ARG A 236 -4.84 20.65 -14.69
CA ARG A 236 -4.76 20.99 -16.12
C ARG A 236 -3.93 22.26 -16.34
N TRP A 237 -3.01 22.20 -17.30
CA TRP A 237 -2.33 23.37 -17.84
C TRP A 237 -2.10 23.23 -19.35
N GLU A 238 -2.09 24.36 -20.05
CA GLU A 238 -1.75 24.40 -21.47
C GLU A 238 -0.24 24.63 -21.62
N PRO A 239 0.49 23.81 -22.39
CA PRO A 239 1.90 24.03 -22.62
C PRO A 239 2.15 25.33 -23.40
N GLU A 240 2.88 26.28 -22.79
CA GLU A 240 3.31 27.52 -23.47
C GLU A 240 4.31 27.22 -24.60
N GLU A 241 5.08 26.12 -24.51
CA GLU A 241 6.03 25.66 -25.54
C GLU A 241 5.88 24.15 -25.84
N LYS A 242 5.94 23.79 -27.12
CA LYS A 242 5.78 22.41 -27.63
C LYS A 242 6.87 21.40 -27.19
N ASP A 243 7.91 21.83 -26.49
CA ASP A 243 9.07 20.98 -26.18
C ASP A 243 9.07 20.42 -24.75
N HIS A 244 8.06 20.72 -23.92
CA HIS A 244 7.93 20.22 -22.55
C HIS A 244 6.67 19.37 -22.35
N TYR A 245 6.58 18.24 -23.06
CA TYR A 245 5.58 17.20 -22.78
C TYR A 245 6.00 16.37 -21.55
N GLY A 246 5.81 16.94 -20.36
CA GLY A 246 5.87 16.17 -19.12
C GLY A 246 4.55 15.44 -18.91
N SER A 247 4.57 14.11 -18.79
CA SER A 247 3.41 13.39 -18.25
C SER A 247 3.31 13.66 -16.75
N LEU A 248 2.09 13.87 -16.27
CA LEU A 248 1.74 13.85 -14.85
C LEU A 248 1.46 12.40 -14.44
N GLU A 249 2.17 11.94 -13.43
CA GLU A 249 1.88 10.67 -12.75
C GLU A 249 0.97 10.93 -11.55
N ILE A 250 -0.11 10.19 -11.39
CA ILE A 250 -1.01 10.30 -10.24
C ILE A 250 -1.12 8.91 -9.60
N GLN A 251 -0.76 8.81 -8.34
CA GLN A 251 -0.82 7.61 -7.52
C GLN A 251 -1.91 7.76 -6.47
N LEU A 252 -2.97 6.96 -6.59
CA LEU A 252 -4.11 7.01 -5.66
C LEU A 252 -4.23 5.66 -4.94
N ALA A 253 -4.36 5.70 -3.62
CA ALA A 253 -4.84 4.58 -2.83
C ALA A 253 -6.23 4.91 -2.28
N VAL A 254 -7.27 4.26 -2.82
CA VAL A 254 -8.65 4.47 -2.37
C VAL A 254 -9.09 3.30 -1.50
N VAL A 255 -9.37 3.55 -0.22
CA VAL A 255 -9.84 2.55 0.74
C VAL A 255 -11.20 2.02 0.28
N GLY A 256 -11.33 0.70 0.26
CA GLY A 256 -12.39 -0.04 -0.40
C GLY A 256 -11.98 -0.55 -1.79
N HIS A 257 -12.66 -1.60 -2.25
CA HIS A 257 -12.59 -1.94 -3.67
C HIS A 257 -13.55 -1.03 -4.42
N VAL A 258 -13.00 -0.16 -5.26
CA VAL A 258 -13.72 0.86 -6.02
C VAL A 258 -13.26 0.83 -7.46
N THR A 259 -13.99 1.47 -8.36
CA THR A 259 -13.57 1.67 -9.75
C THR A 259 -13.84 3.13 -10.13
N PRO A 260 -12.99 3.77 -10.95
CA PRO A 260 -13.30 5.11 -11.43
C PRO A 260 -14.59 5.07 -12.28
N VAL A 261 -15.49 6.02 -12.05
CA VAL A 261 -16.65 6.25 -12.90
C VAL A 261 -16.10 6.76 -14.23
N VAL A 262 -16.21 5.90 -15.24
CA VAL A 262 -15.77 6.03 -16.64
C VAL A 262 -15.22 7.42 -16.97
N ILE A 263 -13.90 7.52 -17.07
CA ILE A 263 -13.24 8.57 -17.82
C ILE A 263 -13.54 8.24 -19.29
N GLU A 264 -14.70 8.65 -19.81
CA GLU A 264 -15.00 8.60 -21.24
C GLU A 264 -14.14 9.65 -21.95
N SER A 265 -12.82 9.58 -21.78
CA SER A 265 -11.95 10.41 -22.58
C SER A 265 -12.06 9.91 -24.02
N SER A 266 -12.47 10.82 -24.89
CA SER A 266 -12.51 10.58 -26.34
C SER A 266 -11.11 10.34 -26.94
N THR A 267 -10.06 10.47 -26.14
CA THR A 267 -8.64 10.40 -26.50
C THR A 267 -7.94 9.31 -25.70
N THR A 268 -7.43 8.31 -26.41
CA THR A 268 -6.76 7.08 -25.93
C THR A 268 -5.45 7.26 -25.14
N ASP A 269 -5.16 8.46 -24.61
CA ASP A 269 -3.80 8.83 -24.20
C ASP A 269 -3.54 8.72 -22.69
N TYR A 270 -4.44 8.05 -21.95
CA TYR A 270 -4.22 7.71 -20.55
C TYR A 270 -3.66 6.29 -20.45
N SER A 271 -2.57 6.13 -19.73
CA SER A 271 -2.18 4.83 -19.20
C SER A 271 -2.63 4.75 -17.75
N THR A 272 -3.74 4.06 -17.51
CA THR A 272 -4.23 3.79 -16.14
C THR A 272 -3.98 2.33 -15.79
N SER A 273 -3.13 2.10 -14.78
CA SER A 273 -3.06 0.81 -14.09
C SER A 273 -3.96 0.89 -12.86
N PHE A 274 -4.89 -0.05 -12.75
CA PHE A 274 -5.83 -0.09 -11.64
C PHE A 274 -5.85 -1.49 -11.03
N GLN A 275 -5.54 -1.59 -9.74
CA GLN A 275 -5.41 -2.86 -9.03
C GLN A 275 -6.24 -2.85 -7.75
N HIS A 276 -6.78 -4.01 -7.39
CA HIS A 276 -7.51 -4.19 -6.13
C HIS A 276 -6.66 -5.05 -5.22
N GLN A 277 -6.30 -4.48 -4.07
CA GLN A 277 -5.34 -5.07 -3.16
C GLN A 277 -5.95 -5.20 -1.76
N ILE A 278 -5.28 -6.00 -0.93
CA ILE A 278 -5.59 -6.15 0.49
C ILE A 278 -4.31 -6.04 1.29
N GLN A 279 -4.40 -5.31 2.38
CA GLN A 279 -3.34 -5.23 3.37
C GLN A 279 -3.85 -5.77 4.71
N SER A 280 -3.03 -6.52 5.43
CA SER A 280 -3.44 -7.15 6.70
C SER A 280 -3.72 -6.14 7.82
N GLU A 281 -2.99 -5.03 7.82
CA GLU A 281 -2.98 -4.00 8.85
C GLU A 281 -2.65 -2.63 8.22
N TRP A 282 -2.96 -1.52 8.90
CA TRP A 282 -2.71 -0.19 8.35
C TRP A 282 -1.21 0.05 8.17
N PRO A 283 -0.80 0.82 7.14
CA PRO A 283 0.59 1.23 7.02
C PRO A 283 1.10 1.86 8.32
N LYS A 284 2.34 1.55 8.69
CA LYS A 284 2.97 2.18 9.86
C LYS A 284 2.97 3.70 9.68
N GLY A 285 2.63 4.42 10.75
CA GLY A 285 2.54 5.88 10.71
C GLY A 285 1.24 6.40 10.09
N CYS A 286 0.26 5.55 9.78
CA CYS A 286 -1.05 6.04 9.39
C CYS A 286 -1.70 6.80 10.57
N PRO A 287 -2.12 8.07 10.40
CA PRO A 287 -2.72 8.86 11.46
C PRO A 287 -4.01 8.23 11.98
N GLU A 288 -4.21 8.23 13.31
CA GLU A 288 -5.44 7.71 13.92
C GLU A 288 -6.70 8.42 13.42
N ALA A 289 -6.61 9.74 13.24
CA ALA A 289 -7.71 10.55 12.70
C ALA A 289 -8.14 10.09 11.29
N PHE A 290 -7.20 9.60 10.46
CA PHE A 290 -7.51 9.08 9.14
C PHE A 290 -8.24 7.73 9.22
N ILE A 291 -7.77 6.82 10.09
CA ILE A 291 -8.29 5.45 10.18
C ILE A 291 -9.52 5.29 11.08
N GLU A 292 -9.89 6.33 11.83
CA GLU A 292 -11.07 6.31 12.69
C GLU A 292 -12.33 5.96 11.89
N GLY A 293 -13.02 4.92 12.34
CA GLY A 293 -14.23 4.36 11.70
C GLY A 293 -13.95 3.26 10.67
N LEU A 294 -12.70 3.11 10.22
CA LEU A 294 -12.32 2.14 9.20
C LEU A 294 -11.92 0.77 9.78
N PRO A 295 -11.99 -0.32 8.98
CA PRO A 295 -11.52 -1.64 9.40
C PRO A 295 -10.05 -1.62 9.80
N THR A 296 -9.70 -2.25 10.92
CA THR A 296 -8.30 -2.32 11.41
C THR A 296 -7.50 -3.48 10.81
N GLN A 297 -8.17 -4.43 10.17
CA GLN A 297 -7.58 -5.60 9.54
C GLN A 297 -8.22 -5.86 8.18
N ASP A 298 -7.51 -6.58 7.31
CA ASP A 298 -7.94 -6.92 5.95
C ASP A 298 -8.42 -5.68 5.17
N ILE A 299 -7.61 -4.62 5.22
CA ILE A 299 -7.90 -3.34 4.59
C ILE A 299 -7.90 -3.56 3.09
N ARG A 300 -9.11 -3.52 2.54
CA ARG A 300 -9.34 -3.54 1.09
C ARG A 300 -9.06 -2.15 0.57
N PHE A 301 -8.34 -2.04 -0.53
CA PHE A 301 -8.16 -0.77 -1.22
C PHE A 301 -7.93 -0.99 -2.71
N SER A 302 -8.10 0.06 -3.48
CA SER A 302 -7.77 0.08 -4.90
C SER A 302 -6.62 1.04 -5.14
N ALA A 303 -5.57 0.55 -5.77
CA ALA A 303 -4.41 1.33 -6.16
C ALA A 303 -4.57 1.72 -7.65
N ALA A 304 -4.47 3.02 -7.92
CA ALA A 304 -4.48 3.57 -9.27
C ALA A 304 -3.16 4.28 -9.56
N TRP A 305 -2.56 3.97 -10.70
CA TRP A 305 -1.45 4.72 -11.29
C TRP A 305 -1.94 5.28 -12.62
N ILE A 306 -2.06 6.60 -12.70
CA ILE A 306 -2.58 7.30 -13.86
C ILE A 306 -1.44 8.12 -14.43
N PHE A 307 -1.08 7.82 -15.68
CA PHE A 307 -0.15 8.63 -16.46
C PHE A 307 -0.96 9.40 -17.49
N VAL A 308 -0.95 10.73 -17.38
CA VAL A 308 -1.76 11.63 -18.21
C VAL A 308 -0.94 12.85 -18.62
N TYR A 309 -1.14 13.35 -19.84
CA TYR A 309 -0.66 14.67 -20.20
C TYR A 309 -1.62 15.74 -19.69
N PRO A 310 -1.16 16.75 -18.92
CA PRO A 310 -2.02 17.73 -18.27
C PRO A 310 -3.03 18.42 -19.18
N GLU A 311 -2.68 18.67 -20.44
CA GLU A 311 -3.57 19.27 -21.44
C GLU A 311 -4.78 18.38 -21.82
N TYR A 312 -4.69 17.07 -21.60
CA TYR A 312 -5.77 16.12 -21.87
C TYR A 312 -6.70 15.91 -20.69
N ILE A 313 -6.39 16.43 -19.50
CA ILE A 313 -7.29 16.34 -18.35
C ILE A 313 -8.57 17.12 -18.65
N ASP A 314 -9.70 16.41 -18.75
CA ASP A 314 -11.00 16.98 -19.11
C ASP A 314 -12.06 16.87 -17.99
N SER A 315 -11.75 16.10 -16.95
CA SER A 315 -12.70 15.76 -15.89
C SER A 315 -11.99 15.37 -14.59
N ASP A 316 -12.70 15.51 -13.48
CA ASP A 316 -12.30 14.95 -12.18
C ASP A 316 -12.62 13.46 -12.10
N ILE A 317 -11.96 12.77 -11.16
CA ILE A 317 -12.19 11.36 -10.95
C ILE A 317 -13.17 11.17 -9.81
N TRP A 318 -14.27 10.49 -10.12
CA TRP A 318 -15.20 9.96 -9.13
C TRP A 318 -15.01 8.45 -9.03
N PHE A 319 -15.18 7.89 -7.84
CA PHE A 319 -15.07 6.46 -7.62
C PHE A 319 -16.40 5.88 -7.17
N GLU A 320 -16.72 4.69 -7.67
CA GLU A 320 -17.86 3.90 -7.24
C GLU A 320 -17.43 2.59 -6.60
N PRO A 321 -18.15 2.10 -5.58
CA PRO A 321 -17.90 0.78 -5.03
C PRO A 321 -17.90 -0.29 -6.12
N TYR A 322 -16.88 -1.12 -6.12
CA TYR A 322 -16.71 -2.19 -7.09
C TYR A 322 -16.32 -3.48 -6.40
N HIS A 323 -16.96 -4.57 -6.79
CA HIS A 323 -16.67 -5.90 -6.27
C HIS A 323 -16.03 -6.73 -7.38
N PRO A 324 -14.68 -6.87 -7.40
CA PRO A 324 -14.02 -7.60 -8.46
C PRO A 324 -14.49 -9.06 -8.45
N PRO A 325 -14.86 -9.63 -9.61
CA PRO A 325 -15.29 -11.02 -9.69
C PRO A 325 -14.23 -11.98 -9.11
N GLY A 326 -14.68 -12.94 -8.29
CA GLY A 326 -13.80 -13.92 -7.66
C GLY A 326 -12.97 -13.40 -6.48
N MET A 327 -13.00 -12.09 -6.17
CA MET A 327 -12.19 -11.51 -5.09
C MET A 327 -12.48 -12.15 -3.73
N ASP A 328 -13.75 -12.31 -3.33
CA ASP A 328 -14.05 -12.93 -2.03
C ASP A 328 -13.58 -14.39 -1.93
N LEU A 329 -13.62 -15.15 -3.04
CA LEU A 329 -13.06 -16.50 -3.08
C LEU A 329 -11.54 -16.45 -2.93
N ALA A 330 -10.88 -15.56 -3.67
CA ALA A 330 -9.44 -15.33 -3.63
C ALA A 330 -8.97 -14.95 -2.21
N ILE A 331 -9.70 -14.06 -1.52
CA ILE A 331 -9.46 -13.69 -0.11
C ILE A 331 -9.59 -14.90 0.81
N ARG A 332 -10.67 -15.68 0.68
CA ARG A 332 -10.86 -16.88 1.53
C ARG A 332 -9.74 -17.90 1.31
N MET A 333 -9.32 -18.06 0.07
CA MET A 333 -8.21 -18.95 -0.28
C MET A 333 -6.88 -18.43 0.28
N TRP A 334 -6.58 -17.15 0.13
CA TRP A 334 -5.40 -16.50 0.71
C TRP A 334 -5.36 -16.68 2.23
N LYS A 335 -6.48 -16.45 2.93
CA LYS A 335 -6.59 -16.70 4.38
C LYS A 335 -6.38 -18.17 4.73
N LEU A 336 -6.95 -19.09 3.95
CA LEU A 336 -6.77 -20.53 4.15
C LEU A 336 -5.30 -20.93 3.97
N VAL A 337 -4.64 -20.44 2.91
CA VAL A 337 -3.22 -20.70 2.64
C VAL A 337 -2.36 -20.13 3.76
N ASN A 338 -2.55 -18.87 4.14
CA ASN A 338 -1.82 -18.26 5.26
C ASN A 338 -2.03 -19.02 6.57
N TRP A 339 -3.25 -19.50 6.82
CA TRP A 339 -3.54 -20.36 7.96
C TRP A 339 -2.83 -21.72 7.87
N LEU A 340 -2.76 -22.34 6.69
CA LEU A 340 -2.06 -23.62 6.47
C LEU A 340 -0.54 -23.47 6.62
N VAL A 341 0.02 -22.34 6.18
CA VAL A 341 1.46 -22.03 6.24
C VAL A 341 1.85 -21.48 7.61
N HIS A 342 0.89 -21.12 8.46
CA HIS A 342 1.17 -20.68 9.83
C HIS A 342 2.01 -21.74 10.58
N PRO A 343 3.08 -21.35 11.32
CA PRO A 343 4.03 -22.31 11.92
C PRO A 343 3.36 -23.38 12.79
N VAL A 344 2.33 -23.00 13.55
CA VAL A 344 1.56 -23.94 14.39
C VAL A 344 0.83 -24.96 13.53
N SER A 345 0.16 -24.52 12.45
CA SER A 345 -0.56 -25.40 11.53
C SER A 345 0.40 -26.34 10.83
N LEU A 346 1.57 -25.85 10.39
CA LEU A 346 2.63 -26.67 9.80
C LEU A 346 3.15 -27.73 10.78
N VAL A 347 3.39 -27.38 12.04
CA VAL A 347 3.80 -28.33 13.09
C VAL A 347 2.73 -29.39 13.31
N LEU A 348 1.46 -28.99 13.47
CA LEU A 348 0.35 -29.93 13.65
C LEU A 348 0.19 -30.86 12.44
N PHE A 349 0.26 -30.30 11.23
CA PHE A 349 0.18 -31.05 9.97
C PHE A 349 1.33 -32.06 9.86
N TYR A 350 2.57 -31.63 10.10
CA TYR A 350 3.74 -32.50 10.11
C TYR A 350 3.59 -33.64 11.12
N GLY A 351 3.14 -33.33 12.33
CA GLY A 351 2.94 -34.33 13.38
C GLY A 351 1.88 -35.36 13.02
N LEU A 352 0.74 -34.91 12.49
CA LEU A 352 -0.34 -35.78 12.03
C LEU A 352 0.11 -36.65 10.85
N PHE A 353 0.79 -36.06 9.88
CA PHE A 353 1.32 -36.76 8.72
C PHE A 353 2.40 -37.79 9.10
N SER A 354 3.27 -37.44 10.05
CA SER A 354 4.26 -38.34 10.62
C SER A 354 3.60 -39.51 11.36
N CYS A 355 2.57 -39.25 12.16
CA CYS A 355 1.77 -40.31 12.79
C CYS A 355 1.15 -41.26 11.76
N LEU A 356 0.59 -40.71 10.68
CA LEU A 356 -0.02 -41.49 9.61
C LEU A 356 1.02 -42.40 8.93
N CYS A 357 2.19 -41.87 8.60
CA CYS A 357 3.29 -42.64 8.01
C CYS A 357 3.75 -43.78 8.93
N ALA A 358 3.86 -43.52 10.24
CA ALA A 358 4.22 -44.53 11.23
C ALA A 358 3.13 -45.59 11.40
N ALA A 359 1.85 -45.20 11.34
CA ALA A 359 0.71 -46.12 11.36
C ALA A 359 0.70 -47.07 10.15
N ILE A 360 0.91 -46.54 8.94
CA ILE A 360 1.01 -47.33 7.70
C ILE A 360 2.21 -48.28 7.76
N THR A 361 3.37 -47.77 8.20
CA THR A 361 4.58 -48.59 8.35
C THR A 361 4.36 -49.72 9.37
N GLY A 362 3.74 -49.42 10.51
CA GLY A 362 3.41 -50.40 11.54
C GLY A 362 2.39 -51.43 11.07
N TRP A 363 1.40 -51.02 10.28
CA TRP A 363 0.45 -51.95 9.68
C TRP A 363 1.12 -52.90 8.68
N THR A 364 1.97 -52.39 7.79
CA THR A 364 2.65 -53.21 6.76
C THR A 364 3.71 -54.16 7.32
N LEU A 365 4.33 -53.85 8.46
CA LEU A 365 5.34 -54.70 9.09
C LEU A 365 4.77 -55.63 10.17
N PHE A 366 3.77 -55.18 10.93
CA PHE A 366 3.31 -55.87 12.14
C PHE A 366 1.81 -56.17 12.16
N GLY A 367 1.05 -55.72 11.16
CA GLY A 367 -0.41 -55.78 11.18
C GLY A 367 -1.05 -54.92 12.27
N ARG A 368 -0.32 -53.97 12.87
CA ARG A 368 -0.76 -53.13 13.99
C ARG A 368 -0.45 -51.65 13.75
N SER A 369 -1.48 -50.84 13.49
CA SER A 369 -1.34 -49.41 13.20
C SER A 369 -1.35 -48.53 14.47
N ARG A 370 -2.27 -48.78 15.40
CA ARG A 370 -2.57 -47.85 16.52
C ARG A 370 -1.38 -47.58 17.45
N ARG A 371 -0.62 -48.60 17.82
CA ARG A 371 0.56 -48.43 18.70
C ARG A 371 1.73 -47.74 18.00
N MET A 372 1.83 -47.90 16.68
CA MET A 372 2.94 -47.36 15.89
C MET A 372 2.70 -45.92 15.45
N ALA A 373 1.44 -45.48 15.38
CA ALA A 373 1.09 -44.09 15.03
C ALA A 373 1.79 -43.07 15.94
N LEU A 374 1.71 -43.25 17.26
CA LEU A 374 2.31 -42.33 18.24
C LEU A 374 3.85 -42.31 18.16
N THR A 375 4.47 -43.40 17.70
CA THR A 375 5.93 -43.45 17.48
C THR A 375 6.34 -42.41 16.43
N GLY A 376 5.47 -42.08 15.47
CA GLY A 376 5.71 -41.06 14.45
C GLY A 376 5.94 -39.65 15.01
N LEU A 377 5.42 -39.31 16.20
CA LEU A 377 5.69 -38.01 16.82
C LEU A 377 7.17 -37.83 17.15
N TRP A 378 7.92 -38.91 17.39
CA TRP A 378 9.36 -38.81 17.64
C TRP A 378 10.15 -38.31 16.43
N ASN A 379 9.56 -38.29 15.24
CA ASN A 379 10.15 -37.68 14.06
C ASN A 379 10.34 -36.16 14.22
N PHE A 380 9.59 -35.48 15.10
CA PHE A 380 9.83 -34.07 15.46
C PHE A 380 11.23 -33.84 16.03
N THR A 381 11.83 -34.86 16.65
CA THR A 381 13.19 -34.79 17.21
C THR A 381 14.27 -35.25 16.24
N THR A 382 13.90 -35.63 15.00
CA THR A 382 14.68 -36.28 13.91
C THR A 382 14.40 -37.78 13.74
N ILE A 383 14.86 -38.32 12.61
CA ILE A 383 14.88 -39.77 12.33
C ILE A 383 15.65 -40.56 13.40
N VAL A 384 16.63 -39.94 14.06
CA VAL A 384 17.38 -40.53 15.18
C VAL A 384 16.47 -40.71 16.39
N GLY A 385 15.66 -39.71 16.69
CA GLY A 385 14.65 -39.79 17.75
C GLY A 385 13.60 -40.87 17.50
N LEU A 386 13.17 -41.02 16.24
CA LEU A 386 12.32 -42.14 15.83
C LEU A 386 13.01 -43.50 16.09
N GLY A 387 14.31 -43.60 15.80
CA GLY A 387 15.11 -44.80 16.11
C GLY A 387 15.17 -45.11 17.61
N PHE A 388 15.38 -44.09 18.45
CA PHE A 388 15.34 -44.25 19.90
C PHE A 388 13.98 -44.73 20.40
N ALA A 389 12.88 -44.17 19.88
CA ALA A 389 11.53 -44.57 20.26
C ALA A 389 11.24 -46.05 19.93
N LEU A 390 11.68 -46.52 18.75
CA LEU A 390 11.54 -47.92 18.37
C LEU A 390 12.36 -48.84 19.29
N LYS A 391 13.57 -48.43 19.66
CA LYS A 391 14.41 -49.18 20.61
C LYS A 391 13.78 -49.23 22.01
N PHE A 392 13.22 -48.13 22.47
CA PHE A 392 12.51 -48.06 23.76
C PHE A 392 11.27 -48.96 23.78
N GLN A 393 10.62 -49.16 22.63
CA GLN A 393 9.51 -50.12 22.48
C GLN A 393 9.96 -51.59 22.43
N GLY A 394 11.27 -51.87 22.53
CA GLY A 394 11.81 -53.23 22.57
C GLY A 394 11.85 -53.94 21.21
N LEU A 395 11.85 -53.19 20.10
CA LEU A 395 11.97 -53.78 18.77
C LEU A 395 13.40 -54.26 18.50
N PRO A 396 13.60 -55.46 17.93
CA PRO A 396 14.91 -55.92 17.45
C PRO A 396 15.52 -54.96 16.43
N ASP A 397 16.85 -54.84 16.43
CA ASP A 397 17.59 -53.87 15.60
C ASP A 397 17.32 -54.05 14.09
N ASP A 398 17.19 -55.29 13.61
CA ASP A 398 16.92 -55.57 12.20
C ASP A 398 15.50 -55.11 11.78
N ILE A 399 14.53 -55.27 12.69
CA ILE A 399 13.15 -54.83 12.52
C ILE A 399 13.06 -53.31 12.60
N ALA A 400 13.73 -52.69 13.57
CA ALA A 400 13.79 -51.23 13.71
C ALA A 400 14.37 -50.56 12.46
N LYS A 401 15.44 -51.12 11.88
CA LYS A 401 16.01 -50.65 10.60
C LYS A 401 15.02 -50.74 9.45
N LYS A 402 14.31 -51.86 9.31
CA LYS A 402 13.26 -52.04 8.28
C LYS A 402 12.12 -51.02 8.46
N PHE A 403 11.74 -50.74 9.71
CA PHE A 403 10.75 -49.71 10.02
C PHE A 403 11.23 -48.33 9.59
N LEU A 404 12.42 -47.91 10.04
CA LEU A 404 12.98 -46.59 9.70
C LEU A 404 13.09 -46.38 8.20
N LEU A 405 13.56 -47.38 7.45
CA LEU A 405 13.66 -47.29 6.00
C LEU A 405 12.28 -47.11 5.34
N ARG A 406 11.30 -47.94 5.69
CA ARG A 406 9.94 -47.86 5.11
C ARG A 406 9.23 -46.58 5.51
N PHE A 407 9.32 -46.19 6.78
CA PHE A 407 8.80 -44.92 7.27
C PHE A 407 9.37 -43.76 6.47
N THR A 408 10.70 -43.71 6.31
CA THR A 408 11.37 -42.63 5.58
C THR A 408 10.90 -42.57 4.14
N LEU A 409 10.79 -43.70 3.44
CA LEU A 409 10.30 -43.74 2.07
C LEU A 409 8.86 -43.24 1.94
N ILE A 410 7.96 -43.73 2.80
CA ILE A 410 6.54 -43.32 2.80
C ILE A 410 6.42 -41.84 3.14
N PHE A 411 7.17 -41.37 4.14
CA PHE A 411 7.17 -40.00 4.59
C PHE A 411 7.65 -39.06 3.49
N VAL A 412 8.83 -39.32 2.91
CA VAL A 412 9.40 -38.51 1.83
C VAL A 412 8.50 -38.49 0.60
N PHE A 413 8.06 -39.66 0.13
CA PHE A 413 7.20 -39.75 -1.05
C PHE A 413 5.82 -39.10 -0.82
N GLY A 414 5.22 -39.33 0.35
CA GLY A 414 3.93 -38.73 0.66
C GLY A 414 4.01 -37.22 0.86
N THR A 415 5.09 -36.69 1.45
CA THR A 415 5.30 -35.23 1.47
C THR A 415 5.43 -34.65 0.07
N TYR A 416 6.11 -35.35 -0.85
CA TYR A 416 6.25 -34.92 -2.23
C TYR A 416 4.90 -34.92 -2.99
N LEU A 417 4.06 -35.95 -2.79
CA LEU A 417 2.72 -35.98 -3.37
C LEU A 417 1.81 -34.86 -2.82
N ILE A 418 1.88 -34.58 -1.52
CA ILE A 418 1.14 -33.46 -0.92
C ILE A 418 1.60 -32.14 -1.53
N GLN A 419 2.91 -31.95 -1.72
CA GLN A 419 3.46 -30.76 -2.36
C GLN A 419 2.96 -30.61 -3.80
N LEU A 420 2.96 -31.68 -4.59
CA LEU A 420 2.42 -31.68 -5.96
C LEU A 420 0.92 -31.37 -5.98
N GLY A 421 0.14 -31.94 -5.05
CA GLY A 421 -1.29 -31.69 -4.95
C GLY A 421 -1.62 -30.26 -4.54
N LEU A 422 -0.87 -29.68 -3.59
CA LEU A 422 -1.00 -28.28 -3.19
C LEU A 422 -0.63 -27.35 -4.34
N TRP A 423 0.50 -27.60 -5.02
CA TRP A 423 0.90 -26.82 -6.19
C TRP A 423 -0.17 -26.85 -7.29
N TRP A 424 -0.68 -28.03 -7.65
CA TRP A 424 -1.74 -28.18 -8.64
C TRP A 424 -3.04 -27.46 -8.25
N LEU A 425 -3.44 -27.55 -6.97
CA LEU A 425 -4.63 -26.86 -6.47
C LEU A 425 -4.47 -25.34 -6.59
N ILE A 426 -3.29 -24.81 -6.26
CA ILE A 426 -3.02 -23.37 -6.33
C ILE A 426 -3.01 -22.88 -7.78
N GLU A 427 -2.31 -23.57 -8.68
CA GLU A 427 -2.31 -23.25 -10.13
C GLU A 427 -3.74 -23.21 -10.70
N THR A 428 -4.57 -24.17 -10.29
CA THR A 428 -5.98 -24.23 -10.71
C THR A 428 -6.79 -23.05 -10.17
N LEU A 429 -6.49 -22.59 -8.96
CA LEU A 429 -7.19 -21.47 -8.30
C LEU A 429 -6.70 -20.09 -8.76
N ALA A 430 -5.42 -19.97 -9.11
CA ALA A 430 -4.82 -18.74 -9.61
C ALA A 430 -5.29 -18.40 -11.04
N GLY A 431 -6.05 -19.28 -11.70
CA GLY A 431 -6.60 -19.01 -13.03
C GLY A 431 -5.54 -18.94 -14.14
N VAL A 432 -4.31 -19.38 -13.88
CA VAL A 432 -3.17 -19.31 -14.82
C VAL A 432 -3.36 -20.22 -16.06
N GLY A 433 -4.46 -20.97 -16.12
CA GLY A 433 -4.80 -21.88 -17.21
C GLY A 433 -5.97 -21.46 -18.13
N ALA A 434 -6.35 -20.17 -18.18
CA ALA A 434 -7.36 -19.67 -19.13
C ALA A 434 -6.90 -18.44 -19.90
#